data_AF-A0A2R6FMA8-F1
#
_entry.id   AF-A0A2R6FMA8-F1
#
_cell.length_a   1.000
_cell.length_b   1.000
_cell.length_c   1.000
_cell.angle_alpha   90.00
_cell.angle_beta   90.00
_cell.angle_gamma   90.00
#
_symmetry.space_group_name_H-M   'P 1'
#
loop_
_entity.id
_entity.type
_entity.pdbx_description
1 polymer ?
#
loop_
_entity_poly.entity_id
_entity_poly.type
_entity_poly.pdbx_seq_one_letter_code
_entity_poly.pdbx_strand_id
1 'polypeptide(L)'
;MPGGTDQTLRPFLWRAEQLYSETEIVSRTHDGVVRYDCEEYGERTAQLANALEEAGYGDGERLGTVCWNHYRHYETYFGVPYERWQERPLALVVPNEGVDHDALEYSLRDHVLESSPRWRVPHTVVFIDEVPKTATGKFSEQALREEYGDESLVEGYVPDDAAPGF
;
A
#
# COMPACT_ATOMS: atom_id res chain seq x y z
N MET A 1 23.17 13.31 -0.58
CA MET A 1 22.19 13.41 0.53
C MET A 1 21.91 11.99 0.99
N PRO A 2 22.41 11.56 2.15
CA PRO A 2 22.05 10.27 2.73
C PRO A 2 20.64 10.36 3.33
N GLY A 3 19.87 9.27 3.29
CA GLY A 3 18.54 9.17 3.92
C GLY A 3 17.42 9.26 2.89
N GLY A 4 17.01 8.12 2.36
CA GLY A 4 15.67 8.00 1.81
C GLY A 4 14.69 7.70 2.94
N THR A 5 13.42 7.87 2.64
CA THR A 5 12.33 7.71 3.59
C THR A 5 11.70 6.34 3.43
N ASP A 6 11.37 5.70 4.57
CA ASP A 6 10.51 4.54 4.59
C ASP A 6 9.24 4.83 3.80
N GLN A 7 8.92 3.96 2.85
CA GLN A 7 7.76 4.11 1.99
C GLN A 7 6.48 3.67 2.73
N THR A 8 6.20 4.37 3.81
CA THR A 8 4.96 4.25 4.58
C THR A 8 4.00 5.34 4.13
N LEU A 9 2.81 5.42 4.72
CA LEU A 9 1.94 6.58 4.53
C LEU A 9 2.49 7.81 5.31
N ARG A 10 3.40 7.61 6.27
CA ARG A 10 3.94 8.69 7.13
C ARG A 10 4.57 9.87 6.36
N PRO A 11 5.38 9.68 5.30
CA PRO A 11 5.91 10.79 4.51
C PRO A 11 4.85 11.64 3.82
N PHE A 12 3.69 11.07 3.49
CA PHE A 12 2.58 11.83 2.91
C PHE A 12 1.94 12.75 3.94
N LEU A 13 1.70 12.24 5.16
CA LEU A 13 1.20 13.06 6.28
C LEU A 13 2.20 14.16 6.63
N TRP A 14 3.47 13.81 6.83
CA TRP A 14 4.54 14.78 7.11
C TRP A 14 4.61 15.88 6.04
N ARG A 15 4.48 15.51 4.76
CA ARG A 15 4.48 16.49 3.67
C ARG A 15 3.24 17.38 3.68
N ALA A 16 2.08 16.84 4.02
CA ALA A 16 0.85 17.60 4.17
C ALA A 16 0.98 18.63 5.29
N GLU A 17 1.50 18.24 6.45
CA GLU A 17 1.78 19.14 7.57
C GLU A 17 2.81 20.23 7.18
N GLN A 18 3.92 19.84 6.56
CA GLN A 18 5.05 20.76 6.35
C GLN A 18 4.88 21.71 5.16
N LEU A 19 4.20 21.27 4.10
CA LEU A 19 4.07 22.06 2.87
C LEU A 19 2.68 22.66 2.69
N TYR A 20 1.69 22.12 3.39
CA TYR A 20 0.28 22.43 3.18
C TYR A 20 -0.49 22.59 4.49
N SER A 21 0.19 22.94 5.60
CA SER A 21 -0.38 23.09 6.95
C SER A 21 -1.73 23.81 6.95
N GLU A 22 -1.81 24.97 6.29
CA GLU A 22 -2.99 25.83 6.27
C GLU A 22 -4.09 25.38 5.28
N THR A 23 -3.90 24.26 4.56
CA THR A 23 -4.88 23.78 3.59
C THR A 23 -6.12 23.24 4.32
N GLU A 24 -7.27 23.85 4.05
CA GLU A 24 -8.54 23.48 4.70
C GLU A 24 -9.01 22.08 4.27
N ILE A 25 -9.36 21.27 5.27
CA ILE A 25 -10.08 20.01 5.16
C ILE A 25 -11.53 20.26 5.60
N VAL A 26 -12.46 20.06 4.67
CA VAL A 26 -13.90 20.21 4.92
C VAL A 26 -14.55 18.85 4.98
N SER A 27 -15.23 18.56 6.09
CA SER A 27 -15.92 17.29 6.29
C SER A 27 -17.38 17.49 6.66
N ARG A 28 -18.28 16.76 5.99
CA ARG A 28 -19.71 16.76 6.32
C ARG A 28 -20.06 15.51 7.12
N THR A 29 -20.65 15.70 8.28
CA THR A 29 -21.23 14.64 9.12
C THR A 29 -22.76 14.74 9.10
N HIS A 30 -23.43 13.83 9.80
CA HIS A 30 -24.87 13.93 10.03
C HIS A 30 -25.25 15.12 10.94
N ASP A 31 -24.32 15.58 11.78
CA ASP A 31 -24.52 16.69 12.73
C ASP A 31 -24.17 18.06 12.15
N GLY A 32 -23.47 18.12 11.01
CA GLY A 32 -23.09 19.39 10.40
C GLY A 32 -21.83 19.33 9.55
N VAL A 33 -21.16 20.48 9.42
CA VAL A 33 -19.89 20.62 8.69
C VAL A 33 -18.79 20.96 9.67
N VAL A 34 -17.74 20.15 9.66
CA VAL A 34 -16.49 20.36 10.40
C VAL A 34 -15.44 20.88 9.41
N ARG A 35 -14.67 21.88 9.83
CA ARG A 35 -13.55 22.45 9.08
C ARG A 35 -12.36 22.57 10.00
N TYR A 36 -11.21 22.16 9.52
CA TYR A 36 -9.91 22.21 10.17
C TYR A 36 -8.86 22.15 9.06
N ASP A 37 -7.57 22.22 9.41
CA ASP A 37 -6.49 22.26 8.43
C ASP A 37 -5.57 21.02 8.53
N CYS A 38 -4.57 20.94 7.66
CA CYS A 38 -3.64 19.82 7.61
C CYS A 38 -2.74 19.74 8.85
N GLU A 39 -2.46 20.86 9.52
CA GLU A 39 -1.72 20.87 10.78
C GLU A 39 -2.55 20.22 11.89
N GLU A 40 -3.80 20.67 12.08
CA GLU A 40 -4.71 20.08 13.07
C GLU A 40 -5.02 18.61 12.74
N TYR A 41 -5.08 18.24 11.45
CA TYR A 41 -5.20 16.85 11.03
C TYR A 41 -4.03 15.98 11.52
N GLY A 42 -2.81 16.49 11.39
CA GLY A 42 -1.59 15.84 11.88
C GLY A 42 -1.64 15.57 13.38
N GLU A 43 -1.96 16.60 14.16
CA GLU A 43 -2.09 16.50 15.61
C GLU A 43 -3.13 15.47 16.04
N ARG A 44 -4.31 15.49 15.40
CA ARG A 44 -5.42 14.57 15.68
C ARG A 44 -5.06 13.13 15.32
N THR A 45 -4.35 12.94 14.22
CA THR A 45 -3.85 11.63 13.78
C THR A 45 -2.84 11.08 14.78
N ALA A 46 -1.92 11.91 15.29
CA ALA A 46 -0.96 11.51 16.31
C ALA A 46 -1.65 11.16 17.65
N GLN A 47 -2.66 11.93 18.05
CA GLN A 47 -3.46 11.62 19.23
C GLN A 47 -4.18 10.27 19.11
N LEU A 48 -4.75 9.98 17.93
CA LEU A 48 -5.37 8.69 17.66
C LEU A 48 -4.35 7.55 17.75
N ALA A 49 -3.18 7.71 17.15
CA ALA A 49 -2.11 6.71 17.20
C ALA A 49 -1.67 6.39 18.63
N ASN A 50 -1.40 7.42 19.44
CA ASN A 50 -1.03 7.26 20.84
C ASN A 50 -2.14 6.58 21.66
N ALA A 51 -3.41 6.93 21.41
CA ALA A 51 -4.54 6.34 22.09
C ALA A 51 -4.74 4.86 21.73
N LEU A 52 -4.49 4.49 20.47
CA LEU A 52 -4.53 3.10 20.03
C LEU A 52 -3.41 2.29 20.67
N GLU A 53 -2.19 2.83 20.71
CA GLU A 53 -1.05 2.20 21.39
C GLU A 53 -1.32 2.01 22.89
N GLU A 54 -1.85 3.02 23.58
CA GLU A 54 -2.22 2.93 25.01
C GLU A 54 -3.34 1.90 25.25
N ALA A 55 -4.26 1.75 24.31
CA ALA A 55 -5.31 0.73 24.35
C ALA A 55 -4.79 -0.69 24.05
N GLY A 56 -3.50 -0.84 23.75
CA GLY A 56 -2.84 -2.12 23.49
C GLY A 56 -2.79 -2.51 22.02
N TYR A 57 -3.22 -1.62 21.11
CA TYR A 57 -3.16 -1.88 19.68
C TYR A 57 -1.79 -1.54 19.10
N GLY A 58 -1.06 -2.57 18.68
CA GLY A 58 0.31 -2.46 18.20
C GLY A 58 0.48 -2.81 16.72
N ASP A 59 1.74 -2.87 16.31
CA ASP A 59 2.16 -3.34 15.00
C ASP A 59 1.65 -4.77 14.74
N GLY A 60 1.04 -4.98 13.56
CA GLY A 60 0.53 -6.28 13.09
C GLY A 60 -0.93 -6.54 13.44
N GLU A 61 -1.56 -5.70 14.25
CA GLU A 61 -2.96 -5.87 14.63
C GLU A 61 -3.93 -5.23 13.61
N ARG A 62 -4.99 -5.97 13.25
CA ARG A 62 -5.97 -5.53 12.25
C ARG A 62 -7.11 -4.74 12.91
N LEU A 63 -7.22 -3.45 12.59
CA LEU A 63 -8.33 -2.57 13.00
C LEU A 63 -9.27 -2.33 11.82
N GLY A 64 -10.49 -2.85 11.92
CA GLY A 64 -11.54 -2.63 10.94
C GLY A 64 -12.33 -1.34 11.20
N THR A 65 -12.52 -0.51 10.18
CA THR A 65 -13.40 0.66 10.25
C THR A 65 -14.63 0.45 9.36
N VAL A 66 -15.81 0.80 9.87
CA VAL A 66 -17.03 0.92 9.07
C VAL A 66 -17.59 2.30 9.31
N CYS A 67 -17.24 3.22 8.41
CA CYS A 67 -17.48 4.64 8.60
C CYS A 67 -17.71 5.35 7.27
N TRP A 68 -18.51 6.41 7.28
CA TRP A 68 -18.66 7.28 6.11
C TRP A 68 -17.38 8.07 5.87
N ASN A 69 -17.26 8.67 4.68
CA ASN A 69 -16.08 9.47 4.34
C ASN A 69 -16.13 10.84 5.04
N HIS A 70 -15.77 10.88 6.33
CA HIS A 70 -15.70 12.08 7.16
C HIS A 70 -14.43 12.12 8.01
N TYR A 71 -14.18 13.26 8.67
CA TYR A 71 -12.89 13.60 9.30
C TYR A 71 -12.31 12.52 10.22
N ARG A 72 -13.14 11.90 11.06
CA ARG A 72 -12.72 10.78 11.93
C ARG A 72 -12.26 9.56 11.14
N HIS A 73 -12.91 9.24 10.03
CA HIS A 73 -12.48 8.14 9.16
C HIS A 73 -11.20 8.52 8.41
N TYR A 74 -11.02 9.79 8.08
CA TYR A 74 -9.77 10.24 7.46
C TYR A 74 -8.58 10.10 8.43
N GLU A 75 -8.75 10.49 9.70
CA GLU A 75 -7.72 10.32 10.76
C GLU A 75 -7.22 8.88 10.90
N THR A 76 -8.09 7.87 10.70
CA THR A 76 -7.69 6.46 10.83
C THR A 76 -6.74 6.00 9.72
N TYR A 77 -6.66 6.71 8.59
CA TYR A 77 -5.79 6.30 7.47
C TYR A 77 -4.30 6.41 7.82
N PHE A 78 -3.97 7.30 8.76
CA PHE A 78 -2.59 7.56 9.17
C PHE A 78 -2.37 7.35 10.67
N GLY A 79 -3.44 7.30 11.48
CA GLY A 79 -3.38 7.13 12.93
C GLY A 79 -3.43 5.68 13.39
N VAL A 80 -3.82 4.74 12.53
CA VAL A 80 -3.79 3.31 12.86
C VAL A 80 -2.35 2.79 12.68
N PRO A 81 -1.76 2.07 13.65
CA PRO A 81 -0.47 1.41 13.49
C PRO A 81 -0.51 0.38 12.35
N TYR A 82 0.53 0.36 11.51
CA TYR A 82 0.66 -0.64 10.44
C TYR A 82 2.14 -1.00 10.24
N GLU A 83 2.44 -2.31 10.19
CA GLU A 83 3.81 -2.82 10.10
C GLU A 83 4.51 -2.46 8.79
N ARG A 84 3.81 -2.55 7.66
CA ARG A 84 4.35 -2.31 6.31
C ARG A 84 3.22 -2.42 5.28
N TRP A 85 3.51 -1.96 4.06
CA TRP A 85 2.69 -2.02 2.84
C TRP A 85 1.62 -3.12 2.81
N GLN A 86 0.34 -2.72 2.67
CA GLN A 86 -0.76 -3.67 2.50
C GLN A 86 -0.89 -4.20 1.05
N GLU A 87 -0.30 -3.51 0.07
CA GLU A 87 -0.35 -3.92 -1.34
C GLU A 87 1.07 -4.11 -1.90
N ARG A 88 1.34 -5.26 -2.52
CA ARG A 88 2.62 -5.59 -3.19
C ARG A 88 2.38 -5.83 -4.68
N PRO A 89 3.32 -5.45 -5.56
CA PRO A 89 3.24 -5.81 -6.96
C PRO A 89 3.33 -7.34 -7.14
N LEU A 90 2.28 -7.93 -7.70
CA LEU A 90 2.25 -9.29 -8.22
C LEU A 90 2.51 -9.22 -9.74
N ALA A 91 3.47 -9.99 -10.25
CA ALA A 91 3.69 -10.11 -11.69
C ALA A 91 3.05 -11.39 -12.21
N LEU A 92 2.08 -11.23 -13.11
CA LEU A 92 1.50 -12.34 -13.87
C LEU A 92 2.19 -12.40 -15.24
N VAL A 93 2.81 -13.52 -15.55
CA VAL A 93 3.68 -13.66 -16.73
C VAL A 93 3.21 -14.83 -17.57
N VAL A 94 3.01 -14.59 -18.87
CA VAL A 94 2.81 -15.65 -19.86
C VAL A 94 4.17 -15.92 -20.52
N PRO A 95 4.87 -17.01 -20.18
CA PRO A 95 6.15 -17.32 -20.77
C PRO A 95 5.99 -17.84 -22.20
N ASN A 96 7.01 -17.64 -23.04
CA ASN A 96 7.07 -18.32 -24.33
C ASN A 96 7.37 -19.81 -24.12
N GLU A 97 6.97 -20.65 -25.08
CA GLU A 97 7.23 -22.10 -25.01
C GLU A 97 8.72 -22.43 -24.88
N GLY A 98 9.03 -23.37 -23.99
CA GLY A 98 10.39 -23.87 -23.77
C GLY A 98 11.31 -22.91 -22.99
N VAL A 99 10.78 -21.81 -22.46
CA VAL A 99 11.53 -20.92 -21.58
C VAL A 99 11.66 -21.53 -20.18
N ASP A 100 12.87 -21.46 -19.63
CA ASP A 100 13.13 -21.81 -18.24
C ASP A 100 12.53 -20.75 -17.31
N HIS A 101 11.59 -21.16 -16.46
CA HIS A 101 10.83 -20.26 -15.60
C HIS A 101 11.70 -19.62 -14.51
N ASP A 102 12.65 -20.35 -13.95
CA ASP A 102 13.53 -19.86 -12.89
C ASP A 102 14.48 -18.78 -13.43
N ALA A 103 15.07 -19.04 -14.61
CA ALA A 103 15.91 -18.07 -15.31
C ALA A 103 15.11 -16.82 -15.74
N LEU A 104 13.86 -17.00 -16.17
CA LEU A 104 12.98 -15.91 -16.56
C LEU A 104 12.61 -15.03 -15.36
N GLU A 105 12.19 -15.62 -14.25
CA GLU A 105 11.86 -14.90 -13.01
C GLU A 105 13.04 -14.04 -12.53
N TYR A 106 14.25 -14.62 -12.50
CA TYR A 106 15.47 -13.90 -12.14
C TYR A 106 15.72 -12.71 -13.07
N SER A 107 15.70 -12.94 -14.39
CA SER A 107 15.94 -11.89 -15.38
C SER A 107 14.90 -10.76 -15.34
N LEU A 108 13.64 -11.08 -15.06
CA LEU A 108 12.56 -10.10 -14.93
C LEU A 108 12.77 -9.20 -13.71
N ARG A 109 13.13 -9.78 -12.57
CA ARG A 109 13.42 -9.00 -11.36
C ARG A 109 14.63 -8.09 -11.54
N ASP A 110 15.73 -8.62 -12.09
CA ASP A 110 16.94 -7.83 -12.37
C ASP A 110 16.62 -6.69 -13.34
N HIS A 111 15.84 -6.93 -14.39
CA HIS A 111 15.45 -5.90 -15.35
C HIS A 111 14.60 -4.78 -14.73
N VAL A 112 13.66 -5.14 -13.85
CA VAL A 112 12.86 -4.13 -13.12
C VAL A 112 13.75 -3.34 -12.16
N LEU A 113 14.71 -3.98 -11.50
CA LEU A 113 15.68 -3.33 -10.62
C LEU A 113 16.59 -2.33 -11.35
N GLU A 114 16.99 -2.63 -12.59
CA GLU A 114 17.82 -1.73 -13.41
C GLU A 114 17.12 -0.39 -13.72
N SER A 115 15.79 -0.40 -13.82
CA SER A 115 15.00 0.73 -14.31
C SER A 115 14.03 1.34 -13.28
N SER A 116 13.84 0.68 -12.15
CA SER A 116 12.88 1.08 -11.11
C SER A 116 13.46 0.94 -9.70
N PRO A 117 12.94 1.72 -8.73
CA PRO A 117 13.25 1.51 -7.33
C PRO A 117 12.89 0.08 -6.87
N ARG A 118 13.67 -0.46 -5.92
CA ARG A 118 13.49 -1.83 -5.36
C ARG A 118 12.06 -2.16 -4.93
N TRP A 119 11.32 -1.19 -4.41
CA TRP A 119 9.94 -1.37 -3.96
C TRP A 119 8.93 -1.65 -5.09
N ARG A 120 9.30 -1.39 -6.36
CA ARG A 120 8.47 -1.66 -7.53
C ARG A 120 8.72 -3.06 -8.12
N VAL A 121 9.69 -3.79 -7.58
CA VAL A 121 10.04 -5.13 -8.03
C VAL A 121 8.98 -6.13 -7.55
N PRO A 122 8.44 -6.97 -8.45
CA PRO A 122 7.49 -7.99 -8.06
C PRO A 122 8.14 -9.02 -7.14
N HIS A 123 7.51 -9.26 -6.01
CA HIS A 123 7.99 -10.25 -5.05
C HIS A 123 7.56 -11.66 -5.44
N THR A 124 6.39 -11.78 -6.04
CA THR A 124 5.87 -13.04 -6.56
C THR A 124 5.71 -12.89 -8.07
N VAL A 125 6.29 -13.82 -8.81
CA VAL A 125 6.01 -14.00 -10.24
C VAL A 125 5.17 -15.26 -10.36
N VAL A 126 4.00 -15.14 -10.97
CA VAL A 126 3.12 -16.28 -11.24
C VAL A 126 3.08 -16.46 -12.74
N PHE A 127 3.51 -17.65 -13.18
CA PHE A 127 3.42 -18.04 -14.58
C PHE A 127 2.01 -18.53 -14.86
N ILE A 128 1.37 -17.95 -15.88
CA ILE A 128 0.01 -18.26 -16.29
C ILE A 128 0.00 -18.59 -17.78
N ASP A 129 -0.92 -19.46 -18.20
CA ASP A 129 -1.01 -19.87 -19.61
C ASP A 129 -1.54 -18.73 -20.50
N GLU A 130 -2.48 -17.93 -19.99
CA GLU A 130 -3.00 -16.76 -20.68
C GLU A 130 -3.50 -15.71 -19.67
N VAL A 131 -3.28 -14.43 -19.95
CA VAL A 131 -3.93 -13.36 -19.19
C VAL A 131 -5.44 -13.37 -19.47
N PRO A 132 -6.31 -13.55 -18.45
CA PRO A 132 -7.74 -13.66 -18.67
C PRO A 132 -8.31 -12.40 -19.30
N LYS A 133 -9.17 -12.58 -20.30
CA LYS A 133 -9.80 -11.50 -21.07
C LYS A 133 -11.31 -11.55 -20.95
N THR A 134 -11.93 -10.37 -21.03
CA THR A 134 -13.37 -10.20 -21.19
C THR A 134 -13.81 -10.60 -22.60
N ALA A 135 -15.13 -10.73 -22.83
CA ALA A 135 -15.69 -11.01 -24.16
C ALA A 135 -15.29 -10.00 -25.25
N THR A 136 -14.79 -8.82 -24.88
CA THR A 136 -14.30 -7.77 -25.80
C THR A 136 -12.78 -7.81 -26.02
N GLY A 137 -12.07 -8.77 -25.44
CA GLY A 137 -10.63 -8.96 -25.61
C GLY A 137 -9.74 -8.11 -24.68
N LYS A 138 -10.32 -7.28 -23.81
CA LYS A 138 -9.57 -6.56 -22.75
C LYS A 138 -9.27 -7.48 -21.57
N PHE A 139 -8.18 -7.24 -20.85
CA PHE A 139 -7.90 -7.94 -19.60
C PHE A 139 -9.05 -7.83 -18.61
N SER A 140 -9.35 -8.94 -17.93
CA SER A 140 -10.43 -9.03 -16.97
C SER A 140 -9.89 -8.87 -15.55
N GLU A 141 -9.92 -7.65 -15.00
CA GLU A 141 -9.53 -7.41 -13.60
C GLU A 141 -10.35 -8.23 -12.61
N GLN A 142 -11.63 -8.48 -12.92
CA GLN A 142 -12.49 -9.30 -12.07
C GLN A 142 -11.98 -10.75 -11.99
N ALA A 143 -11.69 -11.37 -13.14
CA ALA A 143 -11.17 -12.73 -13.18
C ALA A 143 -9.78 -12.81 -12.52
N LEU A 144 -8.94 -11.79 -12.75
CA LEU A 144 -7.64 -11.69 -12.10
C LEU A 144 -7.75 -11.62 -10.57
N ARG A 145 -8.70 -10.87 -10.03
CA ARG A 145 -8.92 -10.78 -8.58
C ARG A 145 -9.56 -12.05 -8.01
N GLU A 146 -10.47 -12.69 -8.73
CA GLU A 146 -11.09 -13.95 -8.29
C GLU A 146 -10.08 -15.11 -8.24
N GLU A 147 -9.15 -15.16 -9.19
CA GLU A 147 -8.18 -16.26 -9.32
C GLU A 147 -6.88 -16.00 -8.56
N TYR A 148 -6.42 -14.74 -8.50
CA TYR A 148 -5.11 -14.36 -7.94
C TYR A 148 -5.19 -13.32 -6.81
N GLY A 149 -6.38 -13.05 -6.27
CA GLY A 149 -6.57 -12.10 -5.17
C GLY A 149 -6.45 -12.70 -3.76
N ASP A 150 -6.07 -13.97 -3.64
CA ASP A 150 -5.95 -14.66 -2.34
C ASP A 150 -4.69 -14.22 -1.56
N GLU A 151 -4.81 -14.07 -0.23
CA GLU A 151 -3.72 -13.73 0.68
C GLU A 151 -2.58 -14.78 0.65
N SER A 152 -2.85 -16.03 0.24
CA SER A 152 -1.83 -17.09 0.14
C SER A 152 -0.72 -16.80 -0.87
N LEU A 153 -0.97 -15.93 -1.86
CA LEU A 153 0.04 -15.48 -2.83
C LEU A 153 0.98 -14.41 -2.26
N VAL A 154 0.66 -13.92 -1.05
CA VAL A 154 1.40 -12.91 -0.29
C VAL A 154 2.29 -13.53 0.80
N GLU A 155 2.16 -14.84 1.08
CA GLU A 155 2.96 -15.60 2.07
C GLU A 155 4.45 -15.80 1.70
N GLY A 156 4.95 -15.09 0.68
CA GLY A 156 6.37 -15.09 0.35
C GLY A 156 7.21 -14.33 1.37
N TYR A 157 8.36 -14.92 1.74
CA TYR A 157 9.43 -14.31 2.54
C TYR A 157 9.61 -12.83 2.20
N VAL A 158 9.61 -11.99 3.24
CA VAL A 158 9.92 -10.56 3.15
C VAL A 158 11.41 -10.43 3.50
N PRO A 159 12.30 -10.15 2.52
CA PRO A 159 13.67 -9.79 2.85
C PRO A 159 13.65 -8.51 3.69
N ASP A 160 14.35 -8.49 4.82
CA ASP A 160 14.41 -7.33 5.72
C ASP A 160 14.86 -6.03 5.01
N ASP A 161 15.58 -6.19 3.89
CA ASP A 161 16.17 -5.18 3.02
C ASP A 161 15.36 -4.86 1.74
N ALA A 162 14.17 -5.47 1.56
CA ALA A 162 13.28 -5.19 0.43
C ALA A 162 12.57 -3.83 0.55
N ALA A 163 12.30 -3.40 1.79
CA ALA A 163 12.11 -1.98 2.05
C ALA A 163 13.46 -1.30 1.87
N PRO A 164 13.53 -0.11 1.23
CA PRO A 164 14.79 0.59 1.10
C PRO A 164 15.41 0.77 2.50
N GLY A 165 16.52 0.08 2.75
CA GLY A 165 17.21 0.13 4.04
C GLY A 165 17.73 1.54 4.28
N PHE A 166 17.39 2.08 5.45
CA PHE A 166 17.95 3.31 6.00
C PHE A 166 18.38 3.07 7.43
#